data_AF-A0A6T5WVB0-F1
#
_entry.id   AF-A0A6T5WVB0-F1
#
_cell.length_a   1.000
_cell.length_b   1.000
_cell.length_c   1.000
_cell.angle_alpha   90.00
_cell.angle_beta   90.00
_cell.angle_gamma   90.00
#
_symmetry.space_group_name_H-M   'P 1'
#
loop_
_entity.id
_entity.type
_entity.pdbx_description
1 polymer ?
#
loop_
_entity_poly.entity_id
_entity_poly.type
_entity_poly.pdbx_seq_one_letter_code
_entity_poly.pdbx_strand_id
1 'polypeptide(L)'
;TMNLRIRGPNGQSTLRDISEDISTADLLDMIAEATTVPVNCLELRGGYPVKRIDIPDDGSMPATEGLGITPNDVLIVQAMPAADSAAPAVSEDKTQSPTAGHVDTTMNEDEMLARAIAASLGEEVPGQQGQPSIPGLIEKGKPAFELLSGSEKAVVRRIVPDDNSCLFSSIAYCVGRGRMGASEMRSLVAQAVVADPIQWNKAILGSDPSEYAAWILDTSKWGGSIELTILSQQLAVEISAFDVQTQRVDTYGEDFGYSKRICVVYDGAYAILCRK
;
A
#
# COMPACT_ATOMS: atom_id res chain seq x y z
N THR A 1 -11.61 22.85 -8.71
CA THR A 1 -11.88 22.29 -7.37
C THR A 1 -11.45 20.85 -7.36
N MET A 2 -11.02 20.36 -6.20
CA MET A 2 -10.37 19.08 -6.00
C MET A 2 -11.09 18.29 -4.92
N ASN A 3 -11.10 16.97 -5.08
CA ASN A 3 -11.58 16.04 -4.06
C ASN A 3 -10.39 15.24 -3.52
N LEU A 4 -10.35 15.03 -2.22
CA LEU A 4 -9.34 14.21 -1.56
C LEU A 4 -10.02 13.14 -0.72
N ARG A 5 -9.54 11.90 -0.82
CA ARG A 5 -9.94 10.84 0.10
C ARG A 5 -8.96 10.80 1.25
N ILE A 6 -9.47 10.85 2.47
CA ILE A 6 -8.66 10.86 3.68
C ILE A 6 -8.93 9.60 4.47
N ARG A 7 -7.88 8.95 4.93
CA ARG A 7 -7.95 7.79 5.79
C ARG A 7 -7.28 8.07 7.10
N GLY A 8 -8.07 8.27 8.14
CA GLY A 8 -7.57 8.50 9.48
C GLY A 8 -7.80 7.30 10.40
N PRO A 9 -7.35 7.41 11.66
CA PRO A 9 -7.63 6.41 12.70
C PRO A 9 -9.14 6.18 12.93
N ASN A 10 -9.97 7.18 12.62
CA ASN A 10 -11.43 7.14 12.77
C ASN A 10 -12.17 6.60 11.54
N GLY A 11 -11.44 6.10 10.52
CA GLY A 11 -11.99 5.59 9.27
C GLY A 11 -11.70 6.50 8.07
N GLN A 12 -12.44 6.29 6.98
CA GLN A 12 -12.28 7.05 5.74
C GLN A 12 -13.30 8.19 5.63
N SER A 13 -12.83 9.36 5.22
CA SER A 13 -13.64 10.53 4.87
C SER A 13 -13.25 11.05 3.49
N THR A 14 -14.06 11.94 2.91
CA THR A 14 -13.74 12.57 1.63
C THR A 14 -13.94 14.06 1.76
N LEU A 15 -12.87 14.82 1.64
CA LEU A 15 -12.93 16.26 1.51
C LEU A 15 -13.32 16.57 0.06
N ARG A 16 -14.42 17.31 -0.12
CA ARG A 16 -14.99 17.63 -1.43
C ARG A 16 -14.90 19.11 -1.70
N ASP A 17 -14.87 19.45 -2.99
CA ASP A 17 -14.97 20.84 -3.46
C ASP A 17 -13.88 21.76 -2.90
N ILE A 18 -12.68 21.20 -2.67
CA ILE A 18 -11.52 21.95 -2.18
C ILE A 18 -11.03 22.88 -3.29
N SER A 19 -10.68 24.12 -2.96
CA SER A 19 -10.12 25.03 -3.95
C SER A 19 -8.70 24.61 -4.36
N GLU A 20 -8.33 24.78 -5.63
CA GLU A 20 -7.00 24.37 -6.13
C GLU A 20 -5.87 25.29 -5.63
N ASP A 21 -6.23 26.50 -5.19
CA ASP A 21 -5.36 27.51 -4.59
C ASP A 21 -5.40 27.47 -3.05
N ILE A 22 -6.00 26.44 -2.45
CA ILE A 22 -6.03 26.31 -0.99
C ILE A 22 -4.61 26.25 -0.43
N SER A 23 -4.37 26.99 0.65
CA SER A 23 -3.09 26.95 1.34
C SER A 23 -2.86 25.58 1.99
N THR A 24 -1.59 25.21 2.15
CA THR A 24 -1.22 23.97 2.83
C THR A 24 -1.72 23.99 4.28
N ALA A 25 -1.66 25.15 4.96
CA ALA A 25 -2.17 25.31 6.32
C ALA A 25 -3.69 25.06 6.42
N ASP A 26 -4.49 25.69 5.56
CA ASP A 26 -5.95 25.54 5.58
C ASP A 26 -6.35 24.09 5.23
N LEU A 27 -5.62 23.43 4.33
CA LEU A 27 -5.86 22.02 4.06
C LEU A 27 -5.55 21.16 5.28
N LEU A 28 -4.42 21.36 5.96
CA LEU A 28 -4.06 20.60 7.17
C LEU A 28 -5.10 20.76 8.27
N ASP A 29 -5.65 21.96 8.46
CA ASP A 29 -6.75 22.20 9.42
C ASP A 29 -8.00 21.39 9.05
N MET A 30 -8.39 21.35 7.77
CA MET A 30 -9.51 20.50 7.32
C MET A 30 -9.22 19.01 7.51
N ILE A 31 -7.98 18.56 7.29
CA ILE A 31 -7.57 17.17 7.54
C ILE A 31 -7.66 16.85 9.04
N ALA A 32 -7.18 17.76 9.89
CA ALA A 32 -7.19 17.62 11.34
C ALA A 32 -8.62 17.54 11.89
N GLU A 33 -9.52 18.39 11.39
CA GLU A 33 -10.95 18.34 11.74
C GLU A 33 -11.59 17.02 11.29
N ALA A 34 -11.34 16.60 10.04
CA ALA A 34 -11.94 15.39 9.47
C ALA A 34 -11.43 14.09 10.11
N THR A 35 -10.21 14.08 10.67
CA THR A 35 -9.59 12.89 11.28
C THR A 35 -9.55 12.93 12.80
N THR A 36 -9.89 14.08 13.41
CA THR A 36 -9.74 14.35 14.85
C THR A 36 -8.29 14.19 15.33
N VAL A 37 -7.31 14.31 14.41
CA VAL A 37 -5.89 14.29 14.72
C VAL A 37 -5.37 15.73 14.67
N PRO A 38 -4.85 16.29 15.78
CA PRO A 38 -4.30 17.65 15.79
C PRO A 38 -3.20 17.84 14.74
N VAL A 39 -3.10 19.04 14.15
CA VAL A 39 -2.13 19.35 13.07
C VAL A 39 -0.68 19.02 13.48
N ASN A 40 -0.31 19.30 14.72
CA ASN A 40 1.02 19.00 15.27
C ASN A 40 1.31 17.49 15.46
N CYS A 41 0.31 16.63 15.30
CA CYS A 41 0.40 15.18 15.41
C CYS A 41 0.13 14.48 14.06
N LEU A 42 -0.09 15.23 12.98
CA LEU A 42 -0.40 14.67 11.67
C LEU A 42 0.84 14.05 11.03
N GLU A 43 0.76 12.76 10.73
CA GLU A 43 1.64 12.11 9.77
C GLU A 43 0.86 11.79 8.49
N LEU A 44 1.22 12.47 7.40
CA LEU A 44 0.60 12.27 6.09
C LEU A 44 1.41 11.28 5.25
N ARG A 45 0.71 10.34 4.62
CA ARG A 45 1.29 9.41 3.65
C ARG A 45 0.41 9.31 2.41
N GLY A 46 1.01 9.23 1.24
CA GLY A 46 0.28 9.18 -0.02
C GLY A 46 1.11 8.64 -1.18
N GLY A 47 0.48 8.56 -2.36
CA GLY A 47 1.07 8.00 -3.57
C GLY A 47 1.17 6.47 -3.59
N TYR A 48 1.64 5.92 -4.71
CA TYR A 48 1.96 4.49 -4.86
C TYR A 48 3.39 4.32 -5.38
N PRO A 49 4.28 3.61 -4.64
CA PRO A 49 4.07 3.06 -3.29
C PRO A 49 3.84 4.16 -2.25
N VAL A 50 3.13 3.85 -1.16
CA VAL A 50 2.77 4.80 -0.10
C VAL A 50 4.03 5.35 0.58
N LYS A 51 4.32 6.62 0.33
CA LYS A 51 5.46 7.34 0.91
C LYS A 51 4.97 8.36 1.93
N ARG A 52 5.83 8.69 2.89
CA ARG A 52 5.60 9.83 3.80
C ARG A 52 5.64 11.11 2.99
N ILE A 53 4.67 11.98 3.22
CA ILE A 53 4.61 13.31 2.65
C ILE A 53 5.18 14.25 3.71
N ASP A 54 6.21 15.00 3.34
CA ASP A 54 6.81 15.99 4.21
C ASP A 54 5.88 17.21 4.27
N ILE A 55 5.53 17.60 5.49
CA ILE A 55 4.69 18.78 5.73
C ILE A 55 5.63 19.99 5.85
N PRO A 56 5.52 21.00 4.99
CA PRO A 56 6.37 22.18 5.06
C PRO A 56 6.08 23.00 6.33
N ASP A 57 7.13 23.58 6.92
CA ASP A 57 7.00 24.49 8.08
C ASP A 57 6.25 25.77 7.73
N ASP A 58 6.33 26.21 6.46
CA ASP A 58 5.57 27.33 5.91
C ASP A 58 4.37 26.81 5.10
N GLY A 59 3.18 26.92 5.70
CA GLY A 59 1.93 26.46 5.11
C GLY A 59 1.28 27.44 4.12
N SER A 60 1.95 28.55 3.76
CA SER A 60 1.37 29.60 2.89
C SER A 60 1.26 29.21 1.42
N MET A 61 2.05 28.24 0.97
CA MET A 61 2.01 27.77 -0.42
C MET A 61 0.80 26.87 -0.71
N PRO A 62 0.36 26.78 -1.98
CA PRO A 62 -0.75 25.91 -2.36
C PRO A 62 -0.49 24.45 -2.00
N ALA A 63 -1.52 23.76 -1.49
CA ALA A 63 -1.38 22.40 -1.00
C ALA A 63 -0.87 21.40 -2.05
N THR A 64 -1.23 21.59 -3.33
CA THR A 64 -0.76 20.74 -4.44
C THR A 64 0.75 20.80 -4.64
N GLU A 65 1.36 21.96 -4.39
CA GLU A 65 2.81 22.15 -4.49
C GLU A 65 3.51 21.84 -3.16
N GLY A 66 2.93 22.28 -2.04
CA GLY A 66 3.51 22.10 -0.70
C GLY A 66 3.51 20.65 -0.21
N LEU A 67 2.49 19.87 -0.59
CA LEU A 67 2.37 18.46 -0.22
C LEU A 67 2.57 17.51 -1.41
N GLY A 68 2.75 18.02 -2.62
CA GLY A 68 2.90 17.21 -3.84
C GLY A 68 1.66 16.36 -4.17
N ILE A 69 0.48 16.82 -3.77
CA ILE A 69 -0.78 16.07 -3.91
C ILE A 69 -1.50 16.41 -5.22
N THR A 70 -2.19 15.42 -5.77
CA THR A 70 -2.98 15.54 -7.01
C THR A 70 -4.48 15.34 -6.75
N PRO A 71 -5.36 15.86 -7.64
CA PRO A 71 -6.79 15.68 -7.47
C PRO A 71 -7.21 14.20 -7.47
N ASN A 72 -8.04 13.84 -6.49
CA ASN A 72 -8.51 12.47 -6.20
C ASN A 72 -7.50 11.55 -5.52
N ASP A 73 -6.40 12.09 -5.00
CA ASP A 73 -5.46 11.31 -4.20
C ASP A 73 -6.08 10.79 -2.89
N VAL A 74 -5.50 9.68 -2.43
CA VAL A 74 -5.78 9.08 -1.13
C VAL A 74 -4.66 9.46 -0.19
N LEU A 75 -4.99 10.25 0.83
CA LEU A 75 -4.10 10.60 1.93
C LEU A 75 -4.39 9.71 3.12
N ILE A 76 -3.34 9.09 3.64
CA ILE A 76 -3.37 8.28 4.86
C ILE A 76 -2.82 9.14 5.99
N VAL A 77 -3.60 9.26 7.06
CA VAL A 77 -3.34 10.08 8.23
C VAL A 77 -3.12 9.17 9.42
N GLN A 78 -1.96 9.30 10.05
CA GLN A 78 -1.64 8.63 11.31
C GLN A 78 -1.41 9.69 12.39
N ALA A 79 -1.80 9.37 13.62
CA ALA A 79 -1.52 10.22 14.77
C ALA A 79 -0.16 9.84 15.35
N MET A 80 0.79 10.77 15.32
CA MET A 80 2.03 10.65 16.10
C MET A 80 1.75 11.04 17.56
N PRO A 81 2.37 10.36 18.55
CA PRO A 81 2.29 10.81 19.93
C PRO A 81 2.95 12.19 20.06
N ALA A 82 2.21 13.16 20.61
CA ALA A 82 2.71 14.51 20.86
C ALA A 82 3.94 14.44 21.79
N ALA A 83 5.09 14.91 21.30
CA ALA A 83 6.22 15.18 22.16
C ALA A 83 5.92 16.47 22.95
N ASP A 84 5.55 16.32 24.22
CA ASP A 84 5.50 17.44 25.16
C ASP A 84 6.88 18.12 25.22
N SER A 85 6.90 19.44 25.05
CA SER A 85 8.10 20.28 25.12
C SER A 85 8.04 21.17 26.37
N ALA A 86 9.01 21.02 27.28
CA ALA A 86 9.50 22.09 28.16
C ALA A 86 10.88 21.75 28.79
N ALA A 87 11.81 22.71 28.66
CA ALA A 87 13.27 22.74 28.92
C ALA A 87 13.63 22.97 30.43
N PRO A 88 14.86 23.36 30.91
CA PRO A 88 16.10 23.79 30.21
C PRO A 88 17.46 23.29 30.76
N ALA A 89 18.52 23.70 30.06
CA ALA A 89 19.94 23.42 30.22
C ALA A 89 20.59 23.96 31.52
N VAL A 90 21.65 23.28 31.99
CA VAL A 90 22.77 23.90 32.71
C VAL A 90 24.08 23.21 32.31
N SER A 91 25.04 24.01 31.86
CA SER A 91 26.42 23.65 31.52
C SER A 91 27.36 24.08 32.65
N GLU A 92 28.42 23.30 32.90
CA GLU A 92 29.80 23.69 33.29
C GLU A 92 30.58 22.38 33.53
N ASP A 93 31.43 21.89 32.64
CA ASP A 93 32.75 22.33 32.14
C ASP A 93 33.95 21.81 32.97
N LYS A 94 34.79 21.05 32.24
CA LYS A 94 36.22 20.66 32.40
C LYS A 94 36.64 19.88 33.66
N THR A 95 37.40 18.78 33.54
CA THR A 95 38.74 18.77 32.89
C THR A 95 39.26 17.34 32.60
N GLN A 96 39.63 17.09 31.32
CA GLN A 96 40.74 16.27 30.75
C GLN A 96 40.78 14.72 30.78
N SER A 97 40.26 14.11 29.69
CA SER A 97 40.89 13.28 28.62
C SER A 97 42.30 12.66 28.78
N PRO A 98 42.65 11.52 28.10
CA PRO A 98 42.23 11.22 26.72
C PRO A 98 41.83 9.78 26.38
N THR A 99 40.81 9.62 25.53
CA THR A 99 40.75 8.51 24.56
C THR A 99 39.84 8.89 23.38
N ALA A 100 40.39 8.75 22.16
CA ALA A 100 39.74 8.62 20.86
C ALA A 100 38.69 9.67 20.41
N GLY A 101 39.10 10.53 19.47
CA GLY A 101 38.28 11.21 18.46
C GLY A 101 39.20 11.51 17.27
N HIS A 102 38.80 11.70 16.02
CA HIS A 102 37.52 11.91 15.33
C HIS A 102 37.89 11.75 13.81
N VAL A 103 37.03 11.49 12.83
CA VAL A 103 36.04 12.40 12.21
C VAL A 103 35.17 11.60 11.23
N ASP A 104 33.87 11.86 11.29
CA ASP A 104 32.83 11.92 10.25
C ASP A 104 33.23 11.72 8.77
N THR A 105 32.52 10.83 8.06
CA THR A 105 31.71 11.10 6.84
C THR A 105 31.53 9.84 5.97
N THR A 106 30.36 9.80 5.31
CA THR A 106 30.01 9.14 4.03
C THR A 106 29.23 7.83 4.05
N MET A 107 28.32 7.81 3.07
CA MET A 107 27.27 6.86 2.78
C MET A 107 27.80 5.62 2.03
N ASN A 108 27.01 4.56 2.09
CA ASN A 108 26.73 3.63 0.99
C ASN A 108 27.82 2.67 0.46
N GLU A 109 28.52 1.93 1.33
CA GLU A 109 29.35 0.81 0.84
C GLU A 109 28.60 -0.53 0.73
N ASP A 110 27.69 -0.84 1.66
CA ASP A 110 26.92 -2.10 1.61
C ASP A 110 25.83 -2.11 0.53
N GLU A 111 25.29 -0.93 0.17
CA GLU A 111 24.33 -0.77 -0.93
C GLU A 111 25.02 -0.78 -2.32
N MET A 112 26.29 -0.36 -2.39
CA MET A 112 27.10 -0.43 -3.62
C MET A 112 27.62 -1.85 -3.90
N LEU A 113 27.88 -2.66 -2.87
CA LEU A 113 28.31 -4.05 -3.05
C LEU A 113 27.17 -4.93 -3.62
N ALA A 114 25.93 -4.68 -3.20
CA ALA A 114 24.74 -5.33 -3.75
C ALA A 114 24.49 -4.96 -5.24
N ARG A 115 24.86 -3.74 -5.65
CA ARG A 115 24.81 -3.29 -7.05
C ARG A 115 25.96 -3.83 -7.91
N ALA A 116 27.15 -4.05 -7.34
CA ALA A 116 28.33 -4.53 -8.06
C ALA A 116 28.26 -6.01 -8.47
N ILE A 117 27.56 -6.87 -7.69
CA ILE A 117 27.37 -8.28 -8.05
C ILE A 117 26.40 -8.44 -9.23
N ALA A 118 25.40 -7.57 -9.34
CA ALA A 118 24.48 -7.54 -10.48
C ALA A 118 25.13 -6.98 -11.77
N ALA A 119 26.19 -6.18 -11.64
CA ALA A 119 26.92 -5.59 -12.76
C ALA A 119 28.13 -6.43 -13.26
N SER A 120 28.61 -7.39 -12.46
CA SER A 120 29.77 -8.24 -12.80
C SER A 120 29.43 -9.49 -13.64
N LEU A 121 28.19 -9.62 -14.09
CA LEU A 121 27.78 -10.59 -15.12
C LEU A 121 27.36 -9.84 -16.42
N GLY A 122 28.22 -8.95 -16.90
CA GLY A 122 28.36 -8.62 -18.33
C GLY A 122 29.69 -9.21 -18.81
N GLU A 123 29.84 -9.77 -20.01
CA GLU A 123 29.80 -9.05 -21.29
C GLU A 123 29.70 -10.04 -22.48
N GLU A 124 28.81 -9.82 -23.47
CA GLU A 124 28.98 -9.09 -24.77
C GLU A 124 29.48 -10.02 -25.92
N VAL A 125 29.39 -9.78 -27.24
CA VAL A 125 29.37 -8.57 -28.09
C VAL A 125 28.79 -8.92 -29.52
N PRO A 126 28.95 -8.17 -30.66
CA PRO A 126 27.86 -7.56 -31.43
C PRO A 126 27.77 -7.92 -32.93
N GLY A 127 26.67 -7.51 -33.58
CA GLY A 127 26.60 -7.05 -34.98
C GLY A 127 26.88 -8.05 -36.13
N GLN A 128 25.83 -8.48 -36.85
CA GLN A 128 25.78 -8.41 -38.33
C GLN A 128 24.40 -8.83 -38.86
N GLN A 129 24.12 -8.30 -40.06
CA GLN A 129 22.90 -8.34 -40.85
C GLN A 129 22.28 -9.72 -41.06
N GLY A 130 20.95 -9.76 -41.20
CA GLY A 130 20.24 -10.88 -41.83
C GLY A 130 18.78 -11.04 -41.39
N GLN A 131 17.86 -10.41 -42.11
CA GLN A 131 16.46 -10.87 -42.18
C GLN A 131 16.43 -12.36 -42.59
N PRO A 132 15.38 -13.09 -42.18
CA PRO A 132 14.37 -13.40 -43.18
C PRO A 132 12.98 -12.98 -42.73
N SER A 133 12.33 -12.31 -43.67
CA SER A 133 10.93 -11.93 -43.75
C SER A 133 10.00 -13.15 -43.82
N ILE A 134 8.71 -12.96 -43.47
CA ILE A 134 7.47 -13.34 -44.21
C ILE A 134 6.27 -13.40 -43.20
N PRO A 135 5.02 -12.99 -43.56
CA PRO A 135 4.60 -11.59 -43.48
C PRO A 135 3.19 -11.38 -42.84
N GLY A 136 2.90 -10.12 -42.51
CA GLY A 136 1.60 -9.45 -42.72
C GLY A 136 0.31 -10.08 -42.18
N LEU A 137 -0.28 -9.45 -41.16
CA LEU A 137 -1.38 -8.50 -41.39
C LEU A 137 -1.56 -7.64 -40.14
N ILE A 138 -1.38 -6.34 -40.29
CA ILE A 138 -1.86 -5.34 -39.33
C ILE A 138 -3.37 -5.36 -39.40
N GLU A 139 -4.06 -5.75 -38.32
CA GLU A 139 -5.43 -5.32 -38.11
C GLU A 139 -5.48 -4.34 -36.94
N LYS A 140 -5.79 -3.09 -37.28
CA LYS A 140 -6.10 -2.02 -36.34
C LYS A 140 -7.39 -2.37 -35.59
N GLY A 141 -7.34 -2.27 -34.26
CA GLY A 141 -8.52 -2.11 -33.42
C GLY A 141 -9.12 -3.43 -32.93
N LYS A 142 -8.81 -3.77 -31.67
CA LYS A 142 -9.69 -4.47 -30.73
C LYS A 142 -9.09 -4.35 -29.31
N PRO A 143 -9.85 -3.93 -28.29
CA PRO A 143 -9.37 -3.99 -26.92
C PRO A 143 -9.36 -5.46 -26.50
N ALA A 144 -8.27 -5.92 -25.88
CA ALA A 144 -8.23 -7.24 -25.25
C ALA A 144 -8.99 -7.21 -23.91
N PHE A 145 -10.30 -7.05 -24.00
CA PHE A 145 -11.23 -7.57 -23.01
C PHE A 145 -12.44 -8.07 -23.80
N GLU A 146 -12.41 -9.34 -24.18
CA GLU A 146 -13.60 -10.01 -24.69
C GLU A 146 -14.53 -10.25 -23.50
N LEU A 147 -15.29 -9.21 -23.16
CA LEU A 147 -16.50 -9.34 -22.37
C LEU A 147 -17.36 -10.35 -23.12
N LEU A 148 -17.54 -11.53 -22.51
CA LEU A 148 -18.33 -12.65 -23.03
C LEU A 148 -19.64 -12.13 -23.64
N SER A 149 -19.65 -11.99 -24.96
CA SER A 149 -20.86 -11.69 -25.73
C SER A 149 -21.60 -13.00 -25.92
N GLY A 150 -22.40 -13.35 -24.90
CA GLY A 150 -23.20 -14.56 -24.88
C GLY A 150 -23.76 -14.81 -23.48
N SER A 151 -25.01 -14.39 -23.27
CA SER A 151 -25.72 -14.27 -21.99
C SER A 151 -25.16 -13.17 -21.06
N GLU A 152 -26.00 -12.18 -20.70
CA GLU A 152 -25.68 -11.03 -19.83
C GLU A 152 -25.26 -11.47 -18.41
N LYS A 153 -24.04 -11.99 -18.25
CA LYS A 153 -23.43 -12.18 -16.93
C LYS A 153 -22.79 -10.87 -16.52
N ALA A 154 -23.62 -9.95 -16.06
CA ALA A 154 -23.14 -8.71 -15.46
C ALA A 154 -22.26 -9.01 -14.23
N VAL A 155 -21.21 -8.21 -14.02
CA VAL A 155 -20.47 -8.21 -12.76
C VAL A 155 -20.99 -7.05 -11.92
N VAL A 156 -21.30 -7.33 -10.66
CA VAL A 156 -21.80 -6.33 -9.71
C VAL A 156 -20.72 -6.08 -8.66
N ARG A 157 -20.34 -4.82 -8.51
CA ARG A 157 -19.58 -4.34 -7.36
C ARG A 157 -20.50 -4.35 -6.15
N ARG A 158 -20.14 -5.08 -5.10
CA ARG A 158 -20.80 -4.98 -3.80
C ARG A 158 -19.92 -4.18 -2.85
N ILE A 159 -20.50 -3.15 -2.26
CA ILE A 159 -19.84 -2.30 -1.28
C ILE A 159 -19.79 -3.07 0.05
N VAL A 160 -18.60 -3.14 0.64
CA VAL A 160 -18.38 -3.57 2.02
C VAL A 160 -18.19 -2.32 2.90
N PRO A 161 -18.37 -2.41 4.23
CA PRO A 161 -18.03 -1.32 5.13
C PRO A 161 -16.61 -0.82 4.84
N ASP A 162 -16.47 0.51 4.78
CA ASP A 162 -15.20 1.19 4.55
C ASP A 162 -14.42 1.30 5.87
N ASP A 163 -14.06 0.13 6.39
CA ASP A 163 -13.25 -0.02 7.59
C ASP A 163 -11.89 -0.63 7.25
N ASN A 164 -11.03 -0.65 8.27
CA ASN A 164 -9.69 -1.23 8.21
C ASN A 164 -9.69 -2.75 7.96
N SER A 165 -10.87 -3.36 7.82
CA SER A 165 -11.10 -4.79 7.61
C SER A 165 -11.76 -5.10 6.25
N CYS A 166 -11.95 -4.12 5.37
CA CYS A 166 -12.64 -4.28 4.08
C CYS A 166 -12.09 -5.39 3.18
N LEU A 167 -10.76 -5.61 3.17
CA LEU A 167 -10.13 -6.73 2.45
C LEU A 167 -10.67 -8.08 2.92
N PHE A 168 -10.58 -8.30 4.24
CA PHE A 168 -10.97 -9.55 4.88
C PHE A 168 -12.47 -9.81 4.73
N SER A 169 -13.29 -8.78 4.97
CA SER A 169 -14.74 -8.84 4.75
C SER A 169 -15.10 -9.19 3.31
N SER A 170 -14.38 -8.63 2.33
CA SER A 170 -14.58 -8.91 0.91
C SER A 170 -14.27 -10.37 0.56
N ILE A 171 -13.12 -10.87 1.00
CA ILE A 171 -12.72 -12.27 0.77
C ILE A 171 -13.70 -13.23 1.45
N ALA A 172 -14.06 -12.97 2.70
CA ALA A 172 -14.96 -13.82 3.46
C ALA A 172 -16.37 -13.90 2.84
N TYR A 173 -16.84 -12.79 2.28
CA TYR A 173 -18.07 -12.77 1.49
C TYR A 173 -17.95 -13.64 0.23
N CYS A 174 -16.86 -13.49 -0.54
CA CYS A 174 -16.66 -14.24 -1.78
C CYS A 174 -16.62 -15.76 -1.58
N VAL A 175 -15.95 -16.23 -0.51
CA VAL A 175 -15.75 -17.66 -0.27
C VAL A 175 -16.95 -18.31 0.42
N GLY A 176 -17.57 -17.62 1.37
CA GLY A 176 -18.57 -18.22 2.27
C GLY A 176 -19.90 -17.49 2.36
N ARG A 177 -20.16 -16.46 1.55
CA ARG A 177 -21.30 -15.53 1.71
C ARG A 177 -21.41 -14.96 3.13
N GLY A 178 -20.27 -14.69 3.78
CA GLY A 178 -20.23 -14.13 5.13
C GLY A 178 -20.39 -15.16 6.26
N ARG A 179 -20.24 -16.46 5.98
CA ARG A 179 -20.11 -17.49 7.02
C ARG A 179 -18.90 -17.31 7.92
N MET A 180 -17.87 -16.64 7.40
CA MET A 180 -16.72 -16.16 8.15
C MET A 180 -16.74 -14.63 8.07
N GLY A 181 -16.30 -13.96 9.11
CA GLY A 181 -16.10 -12.52 9.15
C GLY A 181 -14.63 -12.15 8.96
N ALA A 182 -14.36 -10.85 9.10
CA ALA A 182 -13.00 -10.34 8.99
C ALA A 182 -12.07 -10.87 10.10
N SER A 183 -12.59 -11.07 11.31
CA SER A 183 -11.81 -11.55 12.46
C SER A 183 -11.28 -12.96 12.22
N GLU A 184 -12.11 -13.85 11.65
CA GLU A 184 -11.70 -15.21 11.33
C GLU A 184 -10.66 -15.23 10.20
N MET A 185 -10.79 -14.34 9.21
CA MET A 185 -9.79 -14.22 8.14
C MET A 185 -8.44 -13.73 8.67
N ARG A 186 -8.42 -12.71 9.56
CA ARG A 186 -7.21 -12.27 10.26
C ARG A 186 -6.59 -13.41 11.07
N SER A 187 -7.43 -14.20 11.73
CA SER A 187 -6.98 -15.37 12.50
C SER A 187 -6.34 -16.44 11.62
N LEU A 188 -6.88 -16.70 10.42
CA LEU A 188 -6.24 -17.61 9.44
C LEU A 188 -4.87 -17.11 9.02
N VAL A 189 -4.73 -15.79 8.78
CA VAL A 189 -3.44 -15.19 8.43
C VAL A 189 -2.42 -15.35 9.56
N ALA A 190 -2.79 -14.94 10.78
CA ALA A 190 -1.92 -15.05 11.94
C ALA A 190 -1.49 -16.50 12.21
N GLN A 191 -2.41 -17.46 12.09
CA GLN A 191 -2.11 -18.88 12.27
C GLN A 191 -1.14 -19.39 11.20
N ALA A 192 -1.34 -19.04 9.94
CA ALA A 192 -0.46 -19.46 8.85
C ALA A 192 0.96 -18.89 9.02
N VAL A 193 1.09 -17.63 9.43
CA VAL A 193 2.39 -16.99 9.70
C VAL A 193 3.15 -17.72 10.80
N VAL A 194 2.48 -18.04 11.92
CA VAL A 194 3.12 -18.74 13.04
C VAL A 194 3.41 -20.21 12.73
N ALA A 195 2.60 -20.85 11.87
CA ALA A 195 2.76 -22.24 11.49
C ALA A 195 4.00 -22.49 10.60
N ASP A 196 4.37 -21.51 9.77
CA ASP A 196 5.55 -21.61 8.90
C ASP A 196 6.41 -20.32 8.96
N PRO A 197 7.22 -20.14 10.02
CA PRO A 197 8.08 -18.97 10.18
C PRO A 197 9.29 -18.98 9.22
N ILE A 198 9.54 -20.09 8.51
CA ILE A 198 10.59 -20.16 7.49
C ILE A 198 10.08 -19.49 6.22
N GLN A 199 8.88 -19.87 5.77
CA GLN A 199 8.21 -19.22 4.64
C GLN A 199 7.84 -17.77 4.99
N TRP A 200 7.24 -17.54 6.15
CA TRP A 200 6.80 -16.21 6.61
C TRP A 200 7.82 -15.62 7.57
N ASN A 201 9.01 -15.33 7.05
CA ASN A 201 10.12 -14.81 7.83
C ASN A 201 10.18 -13.27 7.82
N LYS A 202 11.10 -12.71 8.62
CA LYS A 202 11.29 -11.27 8.79
C LYS A 202 11.55 -10.50 7.49
N ALA A 203 12.20 -11.11 6.50
CA ALA A 203 12.47 -10.45 5.23
C ALA A 203 11.19 -10.26 4.40
N ILE A 204 10.23 -11.19 4.51
CA ILE A 204 8.94 -11.11 3.80
C ILE A 204 7.95 -10.24 4.56
N LEU A 205 7.89 -10.39 5.88
CA LEU A 205 6.90 -9.72 6.74
C LEU A 205 7.31 -8.31 7.15
N GLY A 206 8.61 -7.97 7.07
CA GLY A 206 9.17 -6.73 7.61
C GLY A 206 9.23 -6.68 9.16
N SER A 207 8.79 -7.73 9.84
CA SER A 207 8.77 -7.88 11.30
C SER A 207 8.90 -9.36 11.68
N ASP A 208 9.15 -9.65 12.95
CA ASP A 208 9.25 -11.04 13.40
C ASP A 208 7.87 -11.74 13.32
N PRO A 209 7.80 -13.06 13.01
CA PRO A 209 6.52 -13.70 12.68
C PRO A 209 5.46 -13.63 13.79
N SER A 210 5.88 -13.75 15.04
CA SER A 210 5.00 -13.60 16.21
C SER A 210 4.47 -12.17 16.38
N GLU A 211 5.30 -11.17 16.07
CA GLU A 211 4.93 -9.75 16.10
C GLU A 211 3.93 -9.44 14.98
N TYR A 212 4.21 -9.92 13.76
CA TYR A 212 3.30 -9.78 12.63
C TYR A 212 1.94 -10.44 12.90
N ALA A 213 1.95 -11.64 13.49
CA ALA A 213 0.73 -12.35 13.85
C ALA A 213 -0.11 -11.56 14.88
N ALA A 214 0.52 -10.92 15.86
CA ALA A 214 -0.18 -10.03 16.78
C ALA A 214 -0.69 -8.75 16.07
N TRP A 215 0.11 -8.17 15.19
CA TRP A 215 -0.22 -6.98 14.42
C TRP A 215 -1.45 -7.20 13.52
N ILE A 216 -1.52 -8.31 12.78
CA ILE A 216 -2.61 -8.54 11.82
C ILE A 216 -3.95 -8.83 12.48
N LEU A 217 -3.96 -9.27 13.75
CA LEU A 217 -5.17 -9.48 14.54
C LEU A 217 -5.83 -8.17 14.98
N ASP A 218 -5.08 -7.06 15.04
CA ASP A 218 -5.63 -5.74 15.33
C ASP A 218 -6.51 -5.25 14.16
N THR A 219 -7.80 -5.04 14.44
CA THR A 219 -8.80 -4.63 13.46
C THR A 219 -8.53 -3.25 12.86
N SER A 220 -7.64 -2.45 13.45
CA SER A 220 -7.18 -1.17 12.89
C SER A 220 -6.15 -1.34 11.77
N LYS A 221 -5.52 -2.51 11.64
CA LYS A 221 -4.47 -2.76 10.65
C LYS A 221 -5.05 -3.22 9.32
N TRP A 222 -4.47 -2.76 8.23
CA TRP A 222 -4.91 -3.12 6.89
C TRP A 222 -4.20 -4.38 6.42
N GLY A 223 -4.91 -5.19 5.66
CA GLY A 223 -4.27 -6.25 4.88
C GLY A 223 -3.87 -5.79 3.49
N GLY A 224 -3.02 -6.57 2.84
CA GLY A 224 -2.56 -6.32 1.48
C GLY A 224 -2.17 -7.59 0.75
N SER A 225 -1.07 -7.52 0.00
CA SER A 225 -0.57 -8.62 -0.84
C SER A 225 -0.15 -9.86 -0.04
N ILE A 226 0.42 -9.67 1.16
CA ILE A 226 0.81 -10.78 2.05
C ILE A 226 -0.45 -11.55 2.48
N GLU A 227 -1.46 -10.85 3.00
CA GLU A 227 -2.74 -11.44 3.39
C GLU A 227 -3.42 -12.14 2.22
N LEU A 228 -3.43 -11.53 1.04
CA LEU A 228 -4.01 -12.11 -0.18
C LEU A 228 -3.33 -13.42 -0.56
N THR A 229 -2.00 -13.46 -0.49
CA THR A 229 -1.21 -14.66 -0.77
C THR A 229 -1.52 -15.77 0.24
N ILE A 230 -1.51 -15.44 1.53
CA ILE A 230 -1.79 -16.39 2.60
C ILE A 230 -3.23 -16.92 2.50
N LEU A 231 -4.21 -16.04 2.33
CA LEU A 231 -5.62 -16.42 2.26
C LEU A 231 -5.92 -17.24 1.01
N SER A 232 -5.26 -16.97 -0.11
CA SER A 232 -5.34 -17.82 -1.30
C SER A 232 -4.94 -19.26 -0.99
N GLN A 233 -3.82 -19.44 -0.28
CA GLN A 233 -3.32 -20.75 0.15
C GLN A 233 -4.25 -21.43 1.16
N GLN A 234 -4.65 -20.71 2.22
CA GLN A 234 -5.47 -21.26 3.30
C GLN A 234 -6.89 -21.64 2.84
N LEU A 235 -7.43 -20.91 1.87
CA LEU A 235 -8.78 -21.14 1.35
C LEU A 235 -8.80 -22.01 0.08
N ALA A 236 -7.61 -22.34 -0.46
CA ALA A 236 -7.43 -23.08 -1.71
C ALA A 236 -8.23 -22.47 -2.88
N VAL A 237 -8.11 -21.16 -3.05
CA VAL A 237 -8.74 -20.38 -4.13
C VAL A 237 -7.74 -19.42 -4.74
N GLU A 238 -7.85 -19.18 -6.04
CA GLU A 238 -7.18 -18.05 -6.67
C GLU A 238 -7.91 -16.76 -6.29
N ILE A 239 -7.15 -15.68 -6.09
CA ILE A 239 -7.71 -14.35 -5.81
C ILE A 239 -7.20 -13.38 -6.85
N SER A 240 -8.08 -12.85 -7.70
CA SER A 240 -7.73 -11.76 -8.62
C SER A 240 -8.13 -10.41 -8.00
N ALA A 241 -7.13 -9.60 -7.68
CA ALA A 241 -7.30 -8.24 -7.17
C ALA A 241 -7.17 -7.23 -8.33
N PHE A 242 -8.25 -6.53 -8.63
CA PHE A 242 -8.32 -5.51 -9.68
C PHE A 242 -8.04 -4.14 -9.08
N ASP A 243 -6.92 -3.53 -9.44
CA ASP A 243 -6.63 -2.14 -9.13
C ASP A 243 -7.24 -1.25 -10.20
N VAL A 244 -8.30 -0.51 -9.85
CA VAL A 244 -9.01 0.34 -10.83
C VAL A 244 -8.25 1.61 -11.18
N GLN A 245 -7.28 2.03 -10.36
CA GLN A 245 -6.46 3.21 -10.63
C GLN A 245 -5.45 2.90 -11.73
N THR A 246 -4.75 1.76 -11.58
CA THR A 246 -3.69 1.36 -12.52
C THR A 246 -4.19 0.45 -13.65
N GLN A 247 -5.46 0.02 -13.58
CA GLN A 247 -6.05 -0.98 -14.49
C GLN A 247 -5.29 -2.33 -14.49
N ARG A 248 -4.50 -2.59 -13.45
CA ARG A 248 -3.75 -3.84 -13.28
C ARG A 248 -4.62 -4.87 -12.57
N VAL A 249 -4.34 -6.15 -12.85
CA VAL A 249 -4.90 -7.28 -12.12
C VAL A 249 -3.77 -8.13 -11.58
N ASP A 250 -3.69 -8.23 -10.26
CA ASP A 250 -2.75 -9.11 -9.57
C ASP A 250 -3.48 -10.39 -9.15
N THR A 251 -3.01 -11.55 -9.60
CA THR A 251 -3.62 -12.85 -9.27
C THR A 251 -2.74 -13.63 -8.30
N TYR A 252 -3.31 -13.99 -7.16
CA TYR A 252 -2.65 -14.74 -6.10
C TYR A 252 -3.09 -16.21 -6.18
N GLY A 253 -2.14 -17.13 -6.07
CA GLY A 253 -2.38 -18.57 -6.06
C GLY A 253 -2.43 -19.26 -7.44
N GLU A 254 -2.01 -18.58 -8.50
CA GLU A 254 -2.12 -19.07 -9.89
C GLU A 254 -1.34 -20.37 -10.16
N ASP A 255 -0.21 -20.57 -9.48
CA ASP A 255 0.64 -21.75 -9.67
C ASP A 255 0.14 -23.01 -8.94
N PHE A 256 -0.91 -22.89 -8.12
CA PHE A 256 -1.41 -24.00 -7.30
C PHE A 256 -2.54 -24.80 -7.97
N GLY A 257 -3.03 -24.35 -9.13
CA GLY A 257 -4.06 -25.07 -9.89
C GLY A 257 -5.41 -25.16 -9.16
N TYR A 258 -5.79 -24.14 -8.39
CA TYR A 258 -7.05 -24.14 -7.66
C TYR A 258 -8.25 -24.15 -8.60
N SER A 259 -9.31 -24.88 -8.22
CA SER A 259 -10.53 -25.03 -9.04
C SER A 259 -11.48 -23.83 -8.99
N LYS A 260 -11.22 -22.87 -8.10
CA LYS A 260 -12.07 -21.71 -7.83
C LYS A 260 -11.23 -20.43 -7.84
N ARG A 261 -11.82 -19.37 -8.39
CA ARG A 261 -11.28 -18.02 -8.36
C ARG A 261 -12.32 -17.05 -7.82
N ILE A 262 -11.88 -16.16 -6.94
CA ILE A 262 -12.66 -15.02 -6.47
C ILE A 262 -12.06 -13.71 -6.98
N CYS A 263 -12.88 -12.68 -7.10
CA CYS A 263 -12.45 -11.37 -7.59
C CYS A 263 -12.74 -10.29 -6.54
N VAL A 264 -11.75 -9.45 -6.28
CA VAL A 264 -11.90 -8.25 -5.44
C VAL A 264 -11.45 -7.03 -6.25
N VAL A 265 -12.03 -5.87 -5.96
CA VAL A 265 -11.63 -4.59 -6.53
C VAL A 265 -10.99 -3.74 -5.46
N TYR A 266 -9.91 -3.08 -5.84
CA TYR A 266 -9.23 -2.07 -5.05
C TYR A 266 -9.38 -0.72 -5.76
N ASP A 267 -10.03 0.23 -5.11
CA ASP A 267 -10.15 1.63 -5.59
C ASP A 267 -9.54 2.62 -4.60
N GLY A 268 -8.54 2.16 -3.87
CA GLY A 268 -8.17 2.70 -2.57
C GLY A 268 -8.73 1.78 -1.48
N ALA A 269 -10.02 1.41 -1.49
CA ALA A 269 -10.60 0.46 -0.53
C ALA A 269 -10.94 -0.86 -1.23
N TYR A 270 -10.95 -1.97 -0.50
CA TYR A 270 -11.34 -3.26 -1.10
C TYR A 270 -12.86 -3.38 -1.15
N ALA A 271 -13.37 -3.78 -2.31
CA ALA A 271 -14.76 -4.10 -2.57
C ALA A 271 -14.88 -5.45 -3.28
N ILE A 272 -16.07 -6.04 -3.25
CA ILE A 272 -16.34 -7.35 -3.83
C ILE A 272 -16.73 -7.22 -5.30
N LEU A 273 -16.19 -8.08 -6.17
CA LEU A 273 -16.75 -8.32 -7.50
C LEU A 273 -17.48 -9.67 -7.53
N CYS A 274 -18.79 -9.64 -7.77
CA CYS A 274 -19.61 -10.85 -7.93
C CYS A 274 -20.19 -10.92 -9.33
N ARG A 275 -20.24 -12.13 -9.92
CA ARG A 275 -21.15 -12.37 -11.06
C ARG A 275 -22.60 -12.30 -10.57
N LYS A 276 -23.46 -11.66 -11.35
CA LYS A 276 -24.91 -11.55 -11.12
C LYS A 276 -25.59 -12.91 -11.28
#